data_AF-A0A101VKU3-F1
#
_entry.id   AF-A0A101VKU3-F1
#
_cell.length_a   1.000
_cell.length_b   1.000
_cell.length_c   1.000
_cell.angle_alpha   90.00
_cell.angle_beta   90.00
_cell.angle_gamma   90.00
#
_symmetry.space_group_name_H-M   'P 1'
#
loop_
_entity.id
_entity.type
_entity.pdbx_description
1 polymer ?
#
loop_
_entity_poly.entity_id
_entity_poly.type
_entity_poly.pdbx_seq_one_letter_code
_entity_poly.pdbx_strand_id
1 'polypeptide(L)'
;MSGDHLDSELWLIELSEIVDECEANERPDVSRLLRKLHTLFAIAPGQWRAQFEPVPDISEFTALLDSEAFESAAIRLLGSKSGYMLSRSAGGEALASIWMETNPEEVHAKASSEAIALVKAFAMAVFFSLGKTASLGGGSSLGSA
;
A
#
# COMPACT_ATOMS: atom_id res chain seq x y z
N MET A 1 -11.02 9.57 23.81
CA MET A 1 -10.85 9.66 22.34
C MET A 1 -9.36 9.62 21.95
N SER A 2 -8.56 8.71 22.53
CA SER A 2 -7.10 8.63 22.30
C SER A 2 -6.63 7.31 21.69
N GLY A 3 -7.54 6.32 21.54
CA GLY A 3 -7.22 4.98 20.99
C GLY A 3 -7.08 5.00 19.47
N ASP A 4 -8.09 5.51 18.76
CA ASP A 4 -8.13 5.51 17.29
C ASP A 4 -6.95 6.23 16.61
N HIS A 5 -6.39 7.25 17.27
CA HIS A 5 -5.23 7.97 16.75
C HIS A 5 -3.95 7.13 16.86
N LEU A 6 -3.73 6.47 18.00
CA LEU A 6 -2.60 5.57 18.21
C LEU A 6 -2.66 4.36 17.27
N ASP A 7 -3.86 3.82 17.05
CA ASP A 7 -4.10 2.73 16.09
C ASP A 7 -3.76 3.17 14.66
N SER A 8 -4.02 4.43 14.31
CA SER A 8 -3.71 5.01 13.00
C SER A 8 -2.21 5.24 12.79
N GLU A 9 -1.50 5.73 13.81
CA GLU A 9 -0.04 5.93 13.75
C GLU A 9 0.70 4.60 13.64
N LEU A 10 0.33 3.61 14.46
CA LEU A 10 0.91 2.27 14.39
C LEU A 10 0.67 1.62 13.03
N TRP A 11 -0.51 1.79 12.45
CA TRP A 11 -0.81 1.29 11.12
C TRP A 11 0.07 1.91 10.03
N LEU A 12 0.35 3.22 10.10
CA LEU A 12 1.27 3.90 9.18
C LEU A 12 2.73 3.46 9.37
N ILE A 13 3.14 3.20 10.62
CA ILE A 13 4.46 2.65 10.92
C ILE A 13 4.62 1.28 10.27
N GLU A 14 3.67 0.37 10.46
CA GLU A 14 3.68 -0.96 9.83
C GLU A 14 3.69 -0.89 8.30
N LEU A 15 2.99 0.09 7.71
CA LEU A 15 3.02 0.33 6.28
C LEU A 15 4.40 0.81 5.81
N SER A 16 5.04 1.72 6.56
CA SER A 16 6.41 2.18 6.29
C SER A 16 7.41 1.04 6.39
N GLU A 17 7.27 0.15 7.38
CA GLU A 17 8.13 -1.02 7.51
C GLU A 17 8.04 -1.95 6.30
N ILE A 18 6.85 -2.13 5.70
CA ILE A 18 6.71 -2.90 4.46
C ILE A 18 7.55 -2.27 3.33
N VAL A 19 7.57 -0.94 3.23
CA VAL A 19 8.38 -0.21 2.24
C VAL A 19 9.87 -0.45 2.50
N ASP A 20 10.32 -0.34 3.75
CA ASP A 20 11.71 -0.56 4.13
C ASP A 20 12.14 -2.03 3.87
N GLU A 21 11.28 -3.00 4.16
CA GLU A 21 11.54 -4.42 3.92
C GLU A 21 11.67 -4.75 2.42
N CYS A 22 10.99 -4.00 1.54
CA CYS A 22 11.15 -4.11 0.09
C CYS A 22 12.51 -3.59 -0.39
N GLU A 23 13.16 -2.68 0.36
CA GLU A 23 14.48 -2.11 0.02
C GLU A 23 15.64 -2.87 0.64
N ALA A 24 15.47 -3.39 1.86
CA ALA A 24 16.57 -3.92 2.67
C ALA A 24 17.15 -5.25 2.16
N ASN A 25 16.40 -6.00 1.35
CA ASN A 25 16.79 -7.36 0.93
C ASN A 25 17.09 -7.42 -0.57
N GLU A 26 18.19 -8.06 -0.94
CA GLU A 26 18.52 -8.33 -2.36
C GLU A 26 17.46 -9.23 -3.03
N ARG A 27 16.82 -10.10 -2.24
CA ARG A 27 15.70 -10.97 -2.65
C ARG A 27 14.62 -10.99 -1.55
N PRO A 28 13.70 -10.00 -1.52
CA PRO A 28 12.64 -9.97 -0.54
C PRO A 28 11.70 -11.17 -0.70
N ASP A 29 11.19 -11.70 0.41
CA ASP A 29 10.12 -12.70 0.40
C ASP A 29 8.79 -12.05 0.00
N VAL A 30 8.47 -12.16 -1.29
CA VAL A 30 7.29 -11.53 -1.91
C VAL A 30 5.99 -12.04 -1.29
N SER A 31 5.90 -13.35 -1.02
CA SER A 31 4.70 -13.97 -0.44
C SER A 31 4.44 -13.42 0.96
N ARG A 32 5.49 -13.34 1.79
CA ARG A 32 5.39 -12.77 3.14
C ARG A 32 4.97 -11.29 3.11
N LEU A 33 5.57 -10.48 2.22
CA LEU A 33 5.23 -9.06 2.08
C LEU A 33 3.80 -8.84 1.64
N LEU A 34 3.32 -9.61 0.67
CA LEU A 34 1.93 -9.57 0.21
C LEU A 34 0.94 -9.97 1.31
N ARG A 35 1.27 -10.97 2.13
CA ARG A 35 0.45 -11.34 3.31
C ARG A 35 0.45 -10.25 4.38
N LYS A 36 1.61 -9.63 4.65
CA LYS A 36 1.72 -8.50 5.60
C LYS A 36 0.83 -7.34 5.11
N LEU A 37 0.93 -6.97 3.83
CA LEU A 37 0.13 -5.89 3.24
C LEU A 37 -1.37 -6.20 3.25
N HIS A 38 -1.77 -7.42 2.87
CA HIS A 38 -3.18 -7.85 2.92
C HIS A 38 -3.75 -7.74 4.35
N THR A 39 -3.03 -8.29 5.33
CA THR A 39 -3.43 -8.27 6.74
C THR A 39 -3.56 -6.83 7.24
N LEU A 40 -2.58 -5.98 6.90
CA LEU A 40 -2.57 -4.58 7.29
C LEU A 40 -3.79 -3.84 6.73
N PHE A 41 -4.13 -4.05 5.46
CA PHE A 41 -5.31 -3.43 4.85
C PHE A 41 -6.63 -3.96 5.43
N ALA A 42 -6.69 -5.22 5.87
CA ALA A 42 -7.88 -5.79 6.49
C ALA A 42 -8.23 -5.09 7.83
N ILE A 43 -7.19 -4.64 8.54
CA ILE A 43 -7.27 -3.91 9.80
C ILE A 43 -7.10 -2.38 9.64
N ALA A 44 -7.26 -1.85 8.44
CA ALA A 44 -7.14 -0.42 8.19
C ALA A 44 -8.07 0.41 9.10
N PRO A 45 -7.56 1.51 9.73
CA PRO A 45 -8.35 2.40 10.56
C PRO A 45 -9.63 2.88 9.88
N GLY A 46 -10.72 2.95 10.63
CA GLY A 46 -12.05 3.23 10.09
C GLY A 46 -12.13 4.53 9.27
N GLN A 47 -11.41 5.56 9.69
CA GLN A 47 -11.32 6.85 9.01
C GLN A 47 -10.68 6.79 7.61
N TRP A 48 -9.89 5.77 7.31
CA TRP A 48 -9.25 5.57 6.00
C TRP A 48 -9.89 4.46 5.18
N ARG A 49 -10.67 3.57 5.81
CA ARG A 49 -11.29 2.40 5.17
C ARG A 49 -12.13 2.76 3.93
N ALA A 50 -12.77 3.94 3.93
CA ALA A 50 -13.56 4.43 2.79
C ALA A 50 -12.71 4.75 1.53
N GLN A 51 -11.42 5.00 1.70
CA GLN A 51 -10.50 5.32 0.60
C GLN A 51 -10.08 4.07 -0.18
N PHE A 52 -10.22 2.89 0.43
CA PHE A 52 -9.84 1.62 -0.18
C PHE A 52 -11.06 0.87 -0.73
N GLU A 53 -10.78 -0.15 -1.52
CA GLU A 53 -11.75 -1.20 -1.82
C GLU A 53 -11.79 -2.24 -0.70
N PRO A 54 -12.86 -3.05 -0.64
CA PRO A 54 -12.85 -4.24 0.18
C PRO A 54 -11.62 -5.09 -0.12
N VAL A 55 -10.88 -5.45 0.93
CA VAL A 55 -9.71 -6.31 0.82
C VAL A 55 -10.13 -7.65 0.19
N PRO A 56 -9.32 -8.24 -0.72
CA PRO A 56 -9.63 -9.51 -1.35
C PRO A 56 -9.87 -10.61 -0.32
N ASP A 57 -10.73 -11.59 -0.65
CA ASP A 57 -10.94 -12.75 0.21
C ASP A 57 -9.61 -13.47 0.48
N ILE A 58 -9.38 -13.86 1.75
CA ILE A 58 -8.10 -14.42 2.17
C ILE A 58 -7.80 -15.78 1.54
N SER A 59 -8.84 -16.58 1.22
CA SER A 59 -8.67 -17.88 0.60
C SER A 59 -8.27 -17.75 -0.88
N GLU A 60 -8.93 -16.86 -1.62
CA GLU A 60 -8.56 -16.52 -3.00
C GLU A 60 -7.17 -15.90 -3.07
N PHE A 61 -6.87 -14.98 -2.15
CA PHE A 61 -5.57 -14.34 -2.09
C PHE A 61 -4.46 -15.34 -1.79
N THR A 62 -4.67 -16.24 -0.83
CA THR A 62 -3.72 -17.31 -0.50
C THR A 62 -3.50 -18.25 -1.69
N ALA A 63 -4.55 -18.60 -2.43
CA ALA A 63 -4.41 -19.44 -3.62
C ALA A 63 -3.51 -18.79 -4.71
N LEU A 64 -3.57 -17.46 -4.87
CA LEU A 64 -2.65 -16.74 -5.76
C LEU A 64 -1.20 -16.83 -5.27
N LEU A 65 -0.97 -16.67 -3.96
CA LEU A 65 0.37 -16.74 -3.38
C LEU A 65 0.96 -18.16 -3.45
N ASP A 66 0.16 -19.18 -3.19
CA ASP A 66 0.58 -20.58 -3.25
C ASP A 66 0.86 -21.03 -4.69
N SER A 67 0.27 -20.34 -5.68
CA SER A 67 0.54 -20.53 -7.11
C SER A 67 1.66 -19.62 -7.64
N GLU A 68 2.36 -18.89 -6.76
CA GLU A 68 3.40 -17.91 -7.11
C GLU A 68 2.93 -16.80 -8.06
N ALA A 69 1.63 -16.54 -8.14
CA ALA A 69 1.03 -15.50 -8.96
C ALA A 69 1.11 -14.12 -8.27
N PHE A 70 2.33 -13.70 -7.90
CA PHE A 70 2.54 -12.56 -7.00
C PHE A 70 2.12 -11.22 -7.61
N GLU A 71 2.31 -11.00 -8.90
CA GLU A 71 1.84 -9.79 -9.59
C GLU A 71 0.32 -9.72 -9.57
N SER A 72 -0.34 -10.85 -9.79
CA SER A 72 -1.81 -10.94 -9.74
C SER A 72 -2.33 -10.67 -8.33
N ALA A 73 -1.66 -11.20 -7.30
CA ALA A 73 -1.97 -10.90 -5.91
C ALA A 73 -1.78 -9.41 -5.59
N ALA A 74 -0.66 -8.80 -6.01
CA ALA A 74 -0.41 -7.37 -5.84
C ALA A 74 -1.51 -6.54 -6.51
N ILE A 75 -1.80 -6.78 -7.79
CA ILE A 75 -2.86 -6.09 -8.55
C ILE A 75 -4.22 -6.23 -7.87
N ARG A 76 -4.52 -7.40 -7.29
CA ARG A 76 -5.77 -7.61 -6.57
C ARG A 76 -5.90 -6.75 -5.31
N LEU A 77 -4.78 -6.43 -4.63
CA LEU A 77 -4.76 -5.52 -3.48
C LEU A 77 -4.93 -4.04 -3.87
N LEU A 78 -4.46 -3.63 -5.05
CA LEU A 78 -4.61 -2.25 -5.53
C LEU A 78 -6.10 -1.86 -5.68
N GLY A 79 -6.94 -2.81 -6.09
CA GLY A 79 -8.35 -2.59 -6.39
C GLY A 79 -8.57 -1.69 -7.61
N SER A 80 -9.83 -1.37 -7.91
CA SER A 80 -10.18 -0.48 -9.03
C SER A 80 -10.08 1.02 -8.73
N LYS A 81 -9.92 1.40 -7.45
CA LYS A 81 -9.65 2.79 -7.01
C LYS A 81 -8.20 3.26 -7.20
N SER A 82 -7.34 2.36 -7.67
CA SER A 82 -5.94 2.64 -7.97
C SER A 82 -5.66 2.27 -9.42
N GLY A 83 -4.86 3.08 -10.10
CA GLY A 83 -4.28 2.67 -11.37
C GLY A 83 -2.81 2.34 -11.21
N TYR A 84 -2.30 1.52 -12.13
CA TYR A 84 -0.90 1.15 -12.15
C TYR A 84 -0.34 1.09 -13.56
N MET A 85 0.94 1.35 -13.66
CA MET A 85 1.76 1.10 -14.84
C MET A 85 2.99 0.32 -14.44
N LEU A 86 3.22 -0.81 -15.10
CA LEU A 86 4.43 -1.61 -14.97
C LEU A 86 5.32 -1.40 -16.19
N SER A 87 6.60 -1.23 -15.93
CA SER A 87 7.63 -1.19 -16.96
C SER A 87 8.88 -1.91 -16.48
N ARG A 88 9.74 -2.31 -17.42
CA ARG A 88 10.99 -3.00 -17.12
C ARG A 88 12.11 -2.37 -17.93
N SER A 89 13.22 -2.08 -17.25
CA SER A 89 14.42 -1.55 -17.89
C SER A 89 15.17 -2.64 -18.66
N ALA A 90 16.06 -2.24 -19.57
CA ALA A 90 16.92 -3.18 -20.31
C ALA A 90 17.84 -4.00 -19.39
N GLY A 91 18.13 -3.51 -18.18
CA GLY A 91 18.91 -4.22 -17.15
C GLY A 91 18.09 -5.20 -16.31
N GLY A 92 16.80 -5.36 -16.58
CA GLY A 92 15.90 -6.27 -15.86
C GLY A 92 15.27 -5.68 -14.60
N GLU A 93 15.64 -4.47 -14.16
CA GLU A 93 14.96 -3.78 -13.07
C GLU A 93 13.52 -3.43 -13.46
N ALA A 94 12.56 -3.79 -12.61
CA ALA A 94 11.15 -3.44 -12.74
C ALA A 94 10.88 -2.06 -12.13
N LEU A 95 9.97 -1.31 -12.75
CA LEU A 95 9.46 -0.03 -12.28
C LEU A 95 7.94 -0.09 -12.26
N ALA A 96 7.35 0.08 -11.09
CA ALA A 96 5.92 0.27 -10.92
C ALA A 96 5.63 1.74 -10.67
N SER A 97 4.55 2.22 -11.26
CA SER A 97 4.01 3.54 -11.03
C SER A 97 2.55 3.39 -10.63
N ILE A 98 2.15 4.04 -9.54
CA ILE A 98 0.84 3.94 -8.92
C ILE A 98 0.24 5.32 -8.78
N TRP A 99 -1.03 5.46 -9.11
CA TRP A 99 -1.83 6.63 -8.80
C TRP A 99 -3.13 6.20 -8.13
N MET A 100 -3.59 7.02 -7.19
CA MET A 100 -4.80 6.75 -6.41
C MET A 100 -5.75 7.92 -6.56
N GLU A 101 -7.06 7.68 -6.48
CA GLU A 101 -8.05 8.76 -6.50
C GLU A 101 -7.81 9.81 -5.41
N THR A 102 -7.25 9.39 -4.27
CA THR A 102 -6.99 10.25 -3.10
C THR A 102 -5.65 10.98 -3.16
N ASN A 103 -4.78 10.69 -4.13
CA ASN A 103 -3.51 11.39 -4.31
C ASN A 103 -3.24 11.67 -5.79
N PRO A 104 -3.24 12.95 -6.21
CA PRO A 104 -3.04 13.31 -7.61
C PRO A 104 -1.60 13.10 -8.11
N GLU A 105 -0.65 12.85 -7.21
CA GLU A 105 0.74 12.57 -7.58
C GLU A 105 0.96 11.08 -7.82
N GLU A 106 1.57 10.76 -8.96
CA GLU A 106 2.03 9.42 -9.27
C GLU A 106 3.23 9.06 -8.38
N VAL A 107 3.20 7.84 -7.84
CA VAL A 107 4.25 7.32 -6.96
C VAL A 107 4.93 6.16 -7.65
N HIS A 108 6.24 6.20 -7.69
CA HIS A 108 7.06 5.25 -8.44
C HIS A 108 7.95 4.45 -7.50
N ALA A 109 8.11 3.15 -7.77
CA ALA A 109 9.08 2.33 -7.09
C ALA A 109 9.77 1.35 -8.05
N LYS A 110 11.07 1.19 -7.83
CA LYS A 110 11.92 0.24 -8.55
C LYS A 110 12.22 -0.97 -7.69
N ALA A 111 12.31 -2.14 -8.31
CA ALA A 111 12.71 -3.37 -7.65
C ALA A 111 13.24 -4.42 -8.65
N SER A 112 13.79 -5.51 -8.11
CA SER A 112 14.25 -6.67 -8.89
C SER A 112 13.12 -7.50 -9.52
N SER A 113 11.87 -7.32 -9.06
CA SER A 113 10.66 -7.97 -9.62
C SER A 113 9.47 -7.00 -9.68
N GLU A 114 8.55 -7.23 -10.60
CA GLU A 114 7.32 -6.44 -10.74
C GLU A 114 6.46 -6.47 -9.48
N ALA A 115 6.33 -7.64 -8.85
CA ALA A 115 5.53 -7.78 -7.63
C ALA A 115 6.07 -6.92 -6.48
N ILE A 116 7.39 -6.90 -6.25
CA ILE A 116 7.98 -6.02 -5.23
C ILE A 116 7.85 -4.56 -5.62
N ALA A 117 8.05 -4.21 -6.90
CA ALA A 117 7.86 -2.85 -7.37
C ALA A 117 6.41 -2.37 -7.11
N LEU A 118 5.41 -3.20 -7.41
CA LEU A 118 3.99 -2.91 -7.15
C LEU A 118 3.70 -2.74 -5.66
N VAL A 119 4.12 -3.71 -4.83
CA VAL A 119 3.89 -3.66 -3.37
C VAL A 119 4.50 -2.39 -2.78
N LYS A 120 5.74 -2.08 -3.16
CA LYS A 120 6.46 -0.90 -2.68
C LYS A 120 5.79 0.39 -3.13
N ALA A 121 5.52 0.53 -4.43
CA ALA A 121 4.88 1.74 -4.97
C ALA A 121 3.49 1.96 -4.37
N PHE A 122 2.71 0.88 -4.18
CA PHE A 122 1.38 0.98 -3.61
C PHE A 122 1.42 1.35 -2.13
N ALA A 123 2.27 0.71 -1.32
CA ALA A 123 2.44 1.07 0.10
C ALA A 123 2.88 2.53 0.26
N MET A 124 3.84 3.00 -0.55
CA MET A 124 4.25 4.41 -0.58
C MET A 124 3.10 5.34 -0.99
N ALA A 125 2.34 4.98 -2.02
CA ALA A 125 1.20 5.78 -2.49
C ALA A 125 0.15 5.94 -1.38
N VAL A 126 -0.17 4.86 -0.67
CA VAL A 126 -1.10 4.91 0.47
C VAL A 126 -0.53 5.76 1.60
N PHE A 127 0.73 5.55 1.97
CA PHE A 127 1.39 6.31 3.02
C PHE A 127 1.36 7.82 2.74
N PHE A 128 1.70 8.25 1.52
CA PHE A 128 1.68 9.66 1.14
C PHE A 128 0.26 10.24 1.06
N SER A 129 -0.71 9.47 0.54
CA SER A 129 -2.11 9.89 0.46
C SER A 129 -2.68 10.17 1.85
N LEU A 130 -2.41 9.28 2.80
CA LEU A 130 -2.93 9.37 4.16
C LEU A 130 -2.16 10.36 5.03
N GLY A 131 -0.82 10.46 4.88
CA GLY A 131 0.00 11.44 5.57
C GLY A 131 -0.37 12.90 5.22
N LYS A 132 -0.73 13.17 3.96
CA LYS A 132 -1.29 14.46 3.54
C LYS A 132 -2.63 14.74 4.23
N THR A 133 -3.49 13.73 4.36
CA THR A 133 -4.81 13.87 5.00
C THR A 133 -4.70 14.11 6.51
N ALA A 134 -3.76 13.45 7.19
CA ALA A 134 -3.52 13.63 8.62
C ALA A 134 -3.00 15.04 8.95
N SER A 135 -2.16 15.63 8.10
CA SER A 135 -1.65 17.00 8.31
C SER A 135 -2.71 18.08 8.06
N LEU A 136 -3.69 17.84 7.18
CA LEU A 136 -4.79 18.76 6.88
C LEU A 136 -5.97 18.67 7.87
N GLY A 137 -6.14 17.53 8.57
CA GLY A 137 -7.21 17.32 9.56
C GLY A 137 -6.98 17.97 10.93
N GLY A 138 -5.78 18.51 11.20
CA GLY A 138 -5.43 19.16 12.47
C GLY A 138 -5.96 20.59 12.66
N GLY A 139 -6.71 21.12 11.70
CA GLY A 139 -7.17 22.51 11.71
C GLY A 139 -8.69 22.64 11.52
N SER A 140 -9.49 22.25 12.50
CA SER A 140 -10.89 22.70 12.61
C SER A 140 -11.41 22.61 14.05
N SER A 141 -10.92 23.50 14.91
CA SER A 141 -11.68 23.99 16.06
C SER A 141 -11.37 25.46 16.32
N LEU A 142 -11.79 26.35 15.41
CA LEU A 142 -11.89 27.77 15.70
C LEU A 142 -13.25 28.29 15.20
N GLY A 143 -14.18 28.36 16.14
CA GLY A 143 -15.04 29.52 16.37
C GLY A 143 -16.13 29.80 15.35
N SER A 144 -17.37 29.68 15.82
CA SER A 144 -18.50 30.64 15.67
C SER A 144 -19.67 29.99 16.41
N ALA A 145 -19.98 30.32 17.66
CA ALA A 145 -20.56 31.55 18.22
C ALA A 145 -21.91 31.16 18.84
#